data_AF-C0VNX3-F1
#
_entry.id   AF-C0VNX3-F1
#
_cell.length_a   1.000
_cell.length_b   1.000
_cell.length_c   1.000
_cell.angle_alpha   90.00
_cell.angle_beta   90.00
_cell.angle_gamma   90.00
#
_symmetry.space_group_name_H-M   'P 1'
#
loop_
_entity.id
_entity.type
_entity.pdbx_description
1 polymer ?
#
loop_
_entity_poly.entity_id
_entity_poly.type
_entity_poly.pdbx_seq_one_letter_code
_entity_poly.pdbx_strand_id
1 'polypeptide(L)'
;MHTSKVKILGAKAVDFKPDDKSGRHYDHVALYCEIPMDLSQGTAIGNGCETFNWQDSSNMALLRQFKQKDFPIEADITFDMVTTGKAMKYVVVDVKLPTAPRTTV
;
A
#
# COMPACT_ATOMS: atom_id res chain seq x y z
N MET A 1 13.57 -8.29 0.68
CA MET A 1 13.01 -7.13 1.38
C MET A 1 13.59 -5.86 0.80
N HIS A 2 12.74 -5.06 0.17
CA HIS A 2 13.08 -3.76 -0.39
C HIS A 2 12.34 -2.68 0.41
N THR A 3 13.06 -1.63 0.83
CA THR A 3 12.45 -0.47 1.49
C THR A 3 12.49 0.71 0.53
N SER A 4 11.33 1.34 0.32
CA SER A 4 11.21 2.51 -0.56
C SER A 4 10.33 3.57 0.09
N LYS A 5 10.70 4.83 -0.11
CA LYS A 5 9.87 5.96 0.26
C LYS A 5 8.80 6.16 -0.81
N VAL A 6 7.54 6.11 -0.42
CA VAL A 6 6.39 6.25 -1.33
C VAL A 6 5.40 7.29 -0.82
N LYS A 7 4.62 7.85 -1.75
CA LYS A 7 3.44 8.65 -1.40
C LYS A 7 2.22 7.76 -1.41
N ILE A 8 1.66 7.52 -0.23
CA ILE A 8 0.40 6.82 -0.06
C ILE A 8 -0.72 7.81 -0.41
N LEU A 9 -1.44 7.52 -1.49
CA LEU A 9 -2.60 8.31 -1.96
C LEU A 9 -3.87 7.93 -1.18
N GLY A 10 -3.96 6.67 -0.76
CA GLY A 10 -5.08 6.17 0.03
C GLY A 10 -4.92 4.69 0.34
N ALA A 11 -5.85 4.16 1.12
CA ALA A 11 -5.85 2.77 1.52
C ALA A 11 -7.26 2.20 1.62
N LYS A 12 -7.42 0.91 1.36
CA LYS A 12 -8.68 0.18 1.50
C LYS A 12 -8.46 -1.15 2.22
N ALA A 13 -9.25 -1.41 3.26
CA ALA A 13 -9.27 -2.71 3.90
C ALA A 13 -9.99 -3.71 2.99
N VAL A 14 -9.38 -4.87 2.81
CA VAL A 14 -9.90 -5.97 2.01
C VAL A 14 -10.02 -7.18 2.93
N ASP A 15 -11.27 -7.54 3.24
CA ASP A 15 -11.63 -8.83 3.83
C ASP A 15 -12.44 -9.58 2.77
N PHE A 16 -11.79 -10.52 2.09
CA PHE A 16 -12.40 -11.31 1.03
C PHE A 16 -12.29 -12.81 1.33
N LYS A 17 -13.44 -13.47 1.30
CA LYS A 17 -13.57 -14.93 1.40
C LYS A 17 -14.22 -15.42 0.11
N PRO A 18 -13.49 -16.15 -0.76
CA PRO A 18 -14.08 -16.72 -1.96
C PRO A 18 -15.13 -17.78 -1.60
N ASP A 19 -16.17 -17.87 -2.41
CA ASP A 19 -17.29 -18.82 -2.28
C ASP A 19 -16.97 -20.21 -2.87
N ASP A 20 -15.78 -20.38 -3.42
CA ASP A 20 -15.28 -21.60 -4.07
C ASP A 20 -14.96 -22.77 -3.11
N LYS A 21 -15.36 -22.69 -1.84
CA LYS A 21 -15.07 -23.66 -0.76
C LYS A 21 -13.58 -23.93 -0.54
N SER A 22 -12.68 -23.08 -1.06
CA SER A 22 -11.23 -23.26 -0.90
C SER A 22 -10.72 -22.96 0.52
N GLY A 23 -11.57 -22.38 1.39
CA GLY A 23 -11.19 -21.98 2.75
C GLY A 23 -10.18 -20.83 2.79
N ARG A 24 -9.85 -20.21 1.65
CA ARG A 24 -8.90 -19.10 1.59
C ARG A 24 -9.55 -17.84 2.16
N HIS A 25 -8.83 -17.15 3.03
CA HIS A 25 -9.24 -15.86 3.58
C HIS A 25 -8.16 -14.85 3.22
N TYR A 26 -8.55 -13.81 2.50
CA TYR A 26 -7.67 -12.71 2.14
C TYR A 26 -7.99 -11.53 3.04
N ASP A 27 -7.11 -11.29 4.00
CA ASP A 27 -7.22 -10.19 4.96
C ASP A 27 -5.98 -9.29 4.87
N HIS A 28 -6.14 -8.12 4.25
CA HIS A 28 -5.07 -7.16 4.05
C HIS A 28 -5.61 -5.74 3.87
N VAL A 29 -4.71 -4.76 3.98
CA VAL A 29 -4.91 -3.39 3.55
C VAL A 29 -4.24 -3.19 2.18
N ALA A 30 -5.03 -2.83 1.18
CA ALA A 30 -4.50 -2.38 -0.11
C ALA A 30 -4.10 -0.90 0.00
N LEU A 31 -2.81 -0.62 -0.10
CA LEU A 31 -2.23 0.72 -0.15
C LEU A 31 -2.08 1.14 -1.62
N TYR A 32 -2.62 2.30 -1.97
CA TYR A 32 -2.46 2.89 -3.29
C TYR A 32 -1.34 3.91 -3.24
N CYS A 33 -0.23 3.61 -3.88
CA CYS A 33 0.98 4.40 -3.79
C CYS A 33 1.36 5.00 -5.14
N GLU A 34 1.81 6.25 -5.15
CA GLU A 34 2.41 6.89 -6.31
C GLU A 34 3.84 6.38 -6.49
N ILE A 35 4.18 5.95 -7.72
CA ILE A 35 5.53 5.54 -8.11
C ILE A 35 5.93 6.28 -9.38
N PRO A 36 7.11 6.93 -9.41
CA PRO A 36 7.59 7.61 -10.62
C PRO A 36 7.87 6.59 -11.72
N MET A 37 7.42 6.91 -12.95
CA MET A 37 7.74 6.09 -14.12
C MET A 37 9.22 6.23 -14.50
N ASP A 38 9.78 5.17 -15.06
CA ASP A 38 11.13 5.23 -15.62
C ASP A 38 11.13 6.05 -16.91
N LEU A 39 11.72 7.24 -16.85
CA LEU A 39 11.81 8.16 -17.98
C LEU A 39 12.99 7.83 -18.92
N SER A 40 13.84 6.85 -18.58
CA SER A 40 15.09 6.58 -19.30
C SER A 40 14.88 6.22 -20.77
N GLN A 41 13.77 5.56 -21.11
CA GLN A 41 13.48 5.11 -22.47
C GLN A 41 12.62 6.10 -23.28
N GLY A 42 12.21 7.24 -22.69
CA GLY A 42 11.38 8.25 -23.34
C GLY A 42 9.95 7.80 -23.70
N THR A 43 9.56 6.59 -23.31
CA THR A 43 8.24 5.98 -23.58
C THR A 43 7.24 6.19 -22.44
N ALA A 44 7.69 6.69 -21.28
CA ALA A 44 6.86 6.91 -20.11
C ALA A 44 7.00 8.35 -19.60
N ILE A 45 5.95 8.86 -18.96
CA ILE A 45 5.89 10.20 -18.36
C ILE A 45 5.01 10.18 -17.12
N GLY A 46 5.35 11.01 -16.14
CA GLY A 46 4.58 11.19 -14.91
C GLY A 46 4.76 10.03 -13.92
N ASN A 47 3.69 9.76 -13.17
CA ASN A 47 3.69 8.76 -12.10
C ASN A 47 2.63 7.70 -12.36
N GLY A 48 2.92 6.46 -11.96
CA GLY A 48 1.94 5.39 -11.85
C GLY A 48 1.33 5.31 -10.46
N CYS A 49 0.20 4.62 -10.39
CA CYS A 49 -0.39 4.18 -9.14
C CYS A 49 -0.18 2.67 -9.03
N GLU A 50 0.55 2.23 -8.01
CA GLU A 50 0.82 0.82 -7.74
C GLU A 50 0.11 0.39 -6.46
N THR A 51 -0.33 -0.87 -6.39
CA THR A 51 -1.04 -1.40 -5.23
C THR A 51 -0.14 -2.31 -4.40
N PHE A 52 -0.02 -1.97 -3.12
CA PHE A 52 0.78 -2.69 -2.15
C PHE A 52 -0.12 -3.35 -1.10
N ASN A 53 0.01 -4.65 -0.91
CA ASN A 53 -0.81 -5.39 0.04
C ASN A 53 -0.11 -5.45 1.40
N TRP A 54 -0.54 -4.61 2.32
CA TRP A 54 -0.10 -4.65 3.70
C TRP A 54 -0.93 -5.67 4.47
N GLN A 55 -0.29 -6.78 4.83
CA GLN A 55 -0.96 -7.90 5.49
C GLN A 55 -1.67 -7.44 6.75
N ASP A 56 -2.75 -8.14 7.14
CA ASP A 56 -3.57 -7.85 8.32
C ASP A 56 -4.34 -6.51 8.21
N SER A 57 -5.67 -6.59 8.12
CA SER A 57 -6.52 -5.39 8.06
C SER A 57 -6.47 -4.53 9.33
N SER A 58 -5.98 -5.04 10.46
CA SER A 58 -5.80 -4.26 11.70
C SER A 58 -4.87 -3.06 11.51
N ASN A 59 -3.94 -3.14 10.55
CA ASN A 59 -3.04 -2.06 10.17
C ASN A 59 -3.77 -0.81 9.66
N MET A 60 -5.03 -0.93 9.24
CA MET A 60 -5.89 0.21 8.92
C MET A 60 -6.03 1.19 10.11
N ALA A 61 -5.94 0.71 11.36
CA ALA A 61 -5.97 1.57 12.53
C ALA A 61 -4.84 2.60 12.54
N LEU A 62 -3.66 2.25 12.01
CA LEU A 62 -2.51 3.14 11.88
C LEU A 62 -2.73 4.23 10.82
N LEU A 63 -3.64 4.03 9.87
CA LEU A 63 -3.99 5.05 8.87
C LEU A 63 -5.17 5.92 9.31
N ARG A 64 -6.05 5.41 10.19
CA ARG A 64 -7.20 6.16 10.72
C ARG A 64 -6.83 7.36 11.60
N GLN A 65 -5.58 7.47 12.03
CA GLN A 65 -5.07 8.65 12.72
C GLN A 65 -4.89 9.87 11.79
N PHE A 66 -4.92 9.67 10.46
CA PHE A 66 -4.87 10.74 9.47
C PHE A 66 -6.26 11.05 8.91
N LYS A 67 -6.52 12.31 8.60
CA LYS A 67 -7.75 12.78 7.94
C LYS A 67 -7.55 12.74 6.42
N GLN A 68 -8.66 12.72 5.66
CA GLN A 68 -8.63 12.77 4.18
C GLN A 68 -7.74 13.90 3.64
N LYS A 69 -7.72 15.07 4.30
CA LYS A 69 -6.92 16.23 3.93
C LYS A 69 -5.40 16.07 4.12
N ASP A 70 -4.98 15.08 4.91
CA ASP A 70 -3.58 14.83 5.22
C ASP A 70 -2.94 13.92 4.15
N PHE A 71 -3.75 13.34 3.25
CA PHE A 71 -3.27 12.62 2.08
C PHE A 71 -2.96 13.59 0.92
N PRO A 72 -1.92 13.31 0.12
CA PRO A 72 -1.06 12.12 0.15
C PRO A 72 -0.01 12.17 1.28
N ILE A 73 0.28 11.00 1.86
CA ILE A 73 1.21 10.83 2.99
C ILE A 73 2.51 10.22 2.49
N GLU A 74 3.65 10.82 2.84
CA GLU A 74 4.96 10.19 2.59
C GLU A 74 5.32 9.20 3.70
N ALA A 75 5.58 7.95 3.32
CA ALA A 75 5.93 6.87 4.24
C ALA A 75 7.02 5.97 3.65
N ASP A 76 7.84 5.38 4.50
CA ASP A 76 8.77 4.33 4.08
C ASP A 76 8.07 2.98 4.20
N ILE A 77 7.90 2.28 3.07
CA ILE A 77 7.31 0.95 3.03
C ILE A 77 8.41 -0.09 2.80
N THR A 78 8.37 -1.18 3.57
CA THR A 78 9.21 -2.36 3.32
C THR A 78 8.34 -3.46 2.75
N PHE A 79 8.65 -3.91 1.54
CA PHE A 79 7.87 -4.91 0.84
C PHE A 79 8.74 -5.98 0.18
N ASP A 80 8.10 -7.12 -0.06
CA ASP A 80 8.61 -8.21 -0.87
C ASP A 80 7.75 -8.38 -2.12
N MET A 81 8.40 -8.68 -3.23
CA MET A 81 7.71 -9.04 -4.47
C MET A 81 7.53 -10.55 -4.48
N VAL A 82 6.28 -11.01 -4.48
CA VAL A 82 5.92 -12.42 -4.58
C VAL A 82 5.26 -12.67 -5.93
N THR A 83 5.70 -13.72 -6.63
CA THR A 83 5.09 -14.15 -7.90
C THR A 83 4.29 -15.43 -7.70
N THR A 84 3.10 -15.49 -8.28
CA THR A 84 2.29 -16.71 -8.31
C THR A 84 2.33 -17.37 -9.69
N GLY A 85 3.35 -17.09 -10.50
CA GLY A 85 3.50 -17.56 -11.89
C GLY A 85 2.55 -16.92 -12.90
N LYS A 86 1.41 -16.38 -12.46
CA LYS A 86 0.45 -15.63 -13.29
C LYS A 86 0.49 -14.11 -13.07
N ALA A 87 0.84 -13.68 -11.87
CA ALA A 87 0.89 -12.28 -11.50
C ALA A 87 1.96 -12.05 -10.44
N MET A 88 2.51 -10.83 -10.44
CA MET A 88 3.36 -10.33 -9.37
C MET A 88 2.48 -9.59 -8.37
N LYS A 89 2.80 -9.73 -7.08
CA LYS A 89 2.15 -8.98 -5.99
C LYS A 89 3.23 -8.41 -5.09
N TYR A 90 3.03 -7.19 -4.63
CA TYR A 90 3.87 -6.58 -3.62
C TYR A 90 3.22 -6.78 -2.25
N VAL A 91 3.91 -7.49 -1.37
CA VAL A 91 3.46 -7.76 0.01
C VAL A 91 4.27 -6.88 0.93
N VAL A 92 3.59 -5.96 1.62
CA VAL A 92 4.21 -5.05 2.59
C VAL A 92 4.30 -5.76 3.93
N VAL A 93 5.50 -5.71 4.49
CA VAL A 93 5.87 -6.30 5.78
C VAL A 93 5.87 -5.21 6.87
N ASP A 94 6.30 -4.00 6.52
CA ASP A 94 6.39 -2.87 7.46
C ASP A 94 6.08 -1.54 6.76
N VAL A 95 5.45 -0.62 7.50
CA VAL A 95 5.11 0.73 7.05
C VAL A 95 5.48 1.73 8.14
N LYS A 96 6.46 2.58 7.84
CA LYS A 96 6.83 3.70 8.71
C LYS A 96 6.06 4.94 8.28
N LEU A 97 4.94 5.16 8.95
CA LEU A 97 4.10 6.34 8.77
C LEU A 97 4.76 7.58 9.41
N PRO A 98 4.54 8.77 8.86
CA PRO A 98 5.00 10.01 9.48
C PRO A 98 4.21 10.28 10.77
N THR A 99 4.72 11.16 11.63
CA THR A 99 3.99 11.58 12.82
C THR A 99 2.70 12.28 12.39
N ALA A 100 1.54 11.74 12.79
CA ALA A 100 0.26 12.37 12.49
C ALA A 100 0.21 13.81 13.02
N PRO A 101 -0.32 14.78 12.26
CA PRO A 101 -0.43 16.16 12.73
C PRO A 101 -1.25 16.17 14.02
N ARG A 102 -0.61 16.60 15.12
CA ARG A 102 -1.22 16.65 16.45
C ARG A 102 -2.49 17.48 16.34
N THR A 103 -3.65 16.84 16.46
CA THR A 103 -4.93 17.56 16.46
C THR A 103 -4.96 18.39 17.74
N THR A 104 -4.61 19.67 17.65
CA THR A 104 -4.88 20.64 18.71
C THR A 104 -6.39 20.76 18.76
N VAL A 105 -6.97 20.23 19.84
CA VAL A 105 -8.40 20.35 20.15
C VAL A 105 -8.69 21.79 20.54
#